data_AF-A0A1X1NF30-F1
#
_entry.id   AF-A0A1X1NF30-F1
#
_cell.length_a   1.000
_cell.length_b   1.000
_cell.length_c   1.000
_cell.angle_alpha   90.00
_cell.angle_beta   90.00
_cell.angle_gamma   90.00
#
_symmetry.space_group_name_H-M   'P 1'
#
loop_
_entity.id
_entity.type
_entity.pdbx_description
1 polymer ?
#
loop_
_entity_poly.entity_id
_entity_poly.type
_entity_poly.pdbx_seq_one_letter_code
_entity_poly.pdbx_strand_id
1 'polypeptide(L)'
;MTTPSALERPTGVPFTRRLAARLVLLPAVALSLLSPRRIRAALGVVRRGAAPATAAQAKNARDAMCAVSLLCAGPKGCLPRSLGAALLCRLTGSWPTWCTGASVVPPFNAHAWIEAEGRPIGEGVPDDYFTRLLAVGPVTANRPPGP
;
A
#
# COMPACT_ATOMS: atom_id res chain seq x y z
N MET A 1 19.49 15.45 -12.32
CA MET A 1 18.65 16.58 -11.88
C MET A 1 17.59 16.04 -10.94
N THR A 2 17.63 16.41 -9.66
CA THR A 2 16.56 16.10 -8.70
C THR A 2 15.42 17.07 -8.96
N THR A 3 14.34 16.60 -9.58
CA THR A 3 13.07 17.33 -9.55
C THR A 3 12.71 17.51 -8.06
N PRO A 4 12.45 18.73 -7.58
CA PRO A 4 11.83 18.90 -6.29
C PRO A 4 10.41 18.33 -6.40
N SER A 5 10.25 17.04 -6.14
CA SER A 5 8.92 16.47 -5.89
C SER A 5 8.47 17.08 -4.57
N ALA A 6 7.63 18.11 -4.65
CA ALA A 6 6.87 18.58 -3.51
C ALA A 6 6.23 17.36 -2.86
N LEU A 7 6.66 17.04 -1.64
CA LEU A 7 6.09 15.94 -0.89
C LEU A 7 4.63 16.32 -0.61
N GLU A 8 3.71 15.74 -1.37
CA GLU A 8 2.30 16.01 -1.17
C GLU A 8 1.86 15.32 0.12
N ARG A 9 1.69 16.13 1.17
CA ARG A 9 1.24 15.69 2.48
C ARG A 9 -0.26 15.95 2.58
N PRO A 10 -1.09 14.89 2.61
CA PRO A 10 -2.54 15.07 2.69
C PRO A 10 -2.94 15.88 3.92
N THR A 11 -3.71 16.95 3.70
CA THR A 11 -4.33 17.77 4.75
C THR A 11 -5.71 17.19 5.08
N GLY A 12 -6.22 17.38 6.30
CA GLY A 12 -7.56 16.91 6.68
C GLY A 12 -7.69 15.46 7.18
N VAL A 13 -6.60 14.72 7.39
CA VAL A 13 -6.68 13.36 7.99
C VAL A 13 -7.16 13.44 9.46
N PRO A 14 -8.26 12.75 9.85
CA PRO A 14 -8.77 12.74 11.22
C PRO A 14 -7.74 12.29 12.26
N PHE A 15 -7.78 12.87 13.47
CA PHE A 15 -6.81 12.61 14.52
C PHE A 15 -6.69 11.13 14.90
N THR A 16 -7.82 10.42 15.02
CA THR A 16 -7.86 8.98 15.33
C THR A 16 -7.11 8.16 14.27
N ARG A 17 -7.27 8.49 12.98
CA ARG A 17 -6.53 7.85 11.89
C ARG A 17 -5.05 8.19 11.91
N ARG A 18 -4.67 9.42 12.28
CA ARG A 18 -3.26 9.78 12.45
C ARG A 18 -2.59 8.96 13.55
N LEU A 19 -3.28 8.77 14.67
CA LEU A 19 -2.78 7.94 15.76
C LEU A 19 -2.64 6.48 15.32
N ALA A 20 -3.66 5.91 14.70
CA ALA A 20 -3.61 4.57 14.14
C ALA A 20 -2.49 4.40 13.10
N ALA A 21 -2.30 5.38 12.21
CA ALA A 21 -1.22 5.39 11.23
C ALA A 21 0.17 5.40 11.88
N ARG A 22 0.35 6.15 12.98
CA ARG A 22 1.61 6.13 13.76
C ARG A 22 1.86 4.76 14.39
N LEU A 23 0.81 4.11 14.91
CA LEU A 23 0.92 2.77 15.50
C LEU A 23 1.36 1.73 14.46
N VAL A 24 0.85 1.80 13.22
CA VAL A 24 1.22 0.85 12.17
C VAL A 24 2.50 1.21 11.41
N LEU A 25 3.04 2.42 11.59
CA LEU A 25 4.25 2.85 10.91
C LEU A 25 5.45 1.99 11.28
N LEU A 26 5.66 1.73 12.58
CA LEU A 26 6.76 0.89 13.05
C LEU A 26 6.70 -0.53 12.49
N PRO A 27 5.59 -1.30 12.59
CA PRO A 27 5.52 -2.61 11.99
C PRO A 27 5.63 -2.56 10.45
N ALA A 28 5.14 -1.52 9.78
CA ALA A 28 5.31 -1.36 8.33
C ALA A 28 6.79 -1.20 7.94
N VAL A 29 7.55 -0.38 8.68
CA VAL A 29 9.00 -0.23 8.47
C VAL A 29 9.71 -1.53 8.78
N ALA A 30 9.39 -2.20 9.89
CA ALA A 30 10.00 -3.48 10.24
C ALA A 30 9.74 -4.56 9.17
N LEU A 31 8.51 -4.66 8.66
CA LEU A 31 8.15 -5.56 7.55
C LEU A 31 8.92 -5.21 6.27
N SER A 32 9.15 -3.92 5.99
CA SER A 32 9.88 -3.47 4.80
C SER A 32 11.34 -3.92 4.76
N LEU A 33 11.92 -4.30 5.92
CA LEU A 33 13.27 -4.81 6.06
C LEU A 33 13.35 -6.34 5.91
N LEU A 34 12.21 -7.03 5.81
CA LEU A 34 12.15 -8.47 5.65
C LEU A 34 12.28 -8.89 4.19
N SER A 35 12.67 -10.15 3.96
CA SER A 35 12.67 -10.72 2.62
C SER A 35 11.23 -10.82 2.06
N PRO A 36 11.04 -10.77 0.72
CA PRO A 36 9.71 -10.85 0.10
C PRO A 36 8.89 -12.08 0.54
N ARG A 37 9.56 -13.21 0.78
CA ARG A 37 8.93 -14.44 1.28
C ARG A 37 8.33 -14.24 2.68
N ARG A 38 9.07 -13.58 3.58
CA ARG A 38 8.62 -13.28 4.95
C ARG A 38 7.50 -12.25 4.96
N ILE A 39 7.59 -11.21 4.12
CA ILE A 39 6.52 -10.22 3.94
C ILE A 39 5.24 -10.94 3.51
N ARG A 40 5.29 -11.74 2.43
CA ARG A 40 4.15 -12.50 1.93
C ARG A 40 3.53 -13.40 3.02
N ALA A 41 4.37 -14.11 3.78
CA ALA A 41 3.90 -14.97 4.87
C ALA A 41 3.18 -14.17 5.95
N ALA A 42 3.79 -13.08 6.44
CA ALA A 42 3.20 -12.20 7.45
C ALA A 42 1.87 -11.61 6.98
N LEU A 43 1.84 -11.01 5.79
CA LEU A 43 0.60 -10.44 5.22
C LEU A 43 -0.47 -11.52 5.00
N GLY A 44 -0.08 -12.74 4.65
CA GLY A 44 -0.98 -13.89 4.52
C GLY A 44 -1.67 -14.30 5.83
N VAL A 45 -1.03 -14.06 6.98
CA VAL A 45 -1.65 -14.22 8.30
C VAL A 45 -2.52 -13.00 8.63
N VAL A 46 -1.96 -11.80 8.47
CA VAL A 46 -2.61 -10.55 8.87
C VAL A 46 -3.92 -10.31 8.12
N ARG A 47 -4.00 -10.65 6.83
CA ARG A 47 -5.20 -10.44 6.01
C ARG A 47 -6.45 -11.22 6.44
N ARG A 48 -6.30 -12.24 7.28
CA ARG A 48 -7.41 -13.16 7.62
C ARG A 48 -8.50 -12.43 8.41
N GLY A 49 -9.75 -12.75 8.08
CA GLY A 49 -10.94 -12.19 8.73
C GLY A 49 -11.30 -10.77 8.32
N ALA A 50 -10.62 -10.19 7.32
CA ALA A 50 -10.93 -8.86 6.81
C ALA A 50 -11.76 -8.94 5.51
N ALA A 51 -12.72 -8.03 5.36
CA ALA A 51 -13.47 -7.84 4.13
C ALA A 51 -12.61 -7.14 3.06
N PRO A 52 -12.91 -7.28 1.75
CA PRO A 52 -12.25 -6.48 0.73
C PRO A 52 -12.39 -4.98 1.00
N ALA A 53 -11.29 -4.23 0.92
CA ALA A 53 -11.32 -2.78 1.08
C ALA A 53 -11.90 -2.08 -0.16
N THR A 54 -12.63 -0.99 0.07
CA THR A 54 -13.05 -0.07 -0.99
C THR A 54 -11.91 0.86 -1.40
N ALA A 55 -12.00 1.48 -2.58
CA ALA A 55 -11.01 2.45 -3.03
C ALA A 55 -10.88 3.64 -2.06
N ALA A 56 -11.99 4.08 -1.46
CA ALA A 56 -12.00 5.16 -0.47
C ALA A 56 -11.30 4.75 0.84
N GLN A 57 -11.51 3.53 1.33
CA GLN A 57 -10.83 3.03 2.53
C GLN A 57 -9.32 2.95 2.31
N ALA A 58 -8.90 2.34 1.19
CA ALA A 58 -7.50 2.20 0.81
C ALA A 58 -6.82 3.57 0.62
N LYS A 59 -7.48 4.51 -0.07
CA LYS A 59 -6.96 5.87 -0.28
C LYS A 59 -6.76 6.59 1.05
N ASN A 60 -7.78 6.58 1.91
CA ASN A 60 -7.69 7.24 3.21
C ASN A 60 -6.57 6.64 4.10
N ALA A 61 -6.34 5.33 4.01
CA ALA A 61 -5.26 4.67 4.74
C ALA A 61 -3.88 5.09 4.22
N ARG A 62 -3.70 5.09 2.89
CA ARG A 62 -2.49 5.59 2.23
C ARG A 62 -2.22 7.05 2.60
N ASP A 63 -3.24 7.89 2.51
CA ASP A 63 -3.12 9.32 2.78
C ASP A 63 -2.76 9.57 4.25
N ALA A 64 -3.29 8.78 5.18
CA ALA A 64 -2.90 8.84 6.59
C ALA A 64 -1.41 8.48 6.80
N MET A 65 -0.89 7.48 6.10
CA MET A 65 0.54 7.12 6.16
C MET A 65 1.44 8.26 5.65
N CYS A 66 1.10 8.84 4.49
CA CYS A 66 1.80 10.01 3.95
C CYS A 66 1.69 11.22 4.90
N ALA A 67 0.55 11.41 5.55
CA ALA A 67 0.33 12.50 6.49
C ALA A 67 1.15 12.37 7.78
N VAL A 68 1.51 11.16 8.23
CA VAL A 68 2.26 10.97 9.49
C VAL A 68 3.75 10.72 9.31
N SER A 69 4.21 10.43 8.09
CA SER A 69 5.60 10.07 7.81
C SER A 69 6.11 10.64 6.49
N LEU A 70 7.19 11.44 6.55
CA LEU A 70 7.89 11.93 5.35
C LEU A 70 8.53 10.78 4.56
N LEU A 71 8.95 9.71 5.24
CA LEU A 71 9.42 8.49 4.57
C LEU A 71 8.32 7.94 3.67
N CYS A 72 7.10 7.82 4.17
CA CYS A 72 5.96 7.31 3.38
C CYS A 72 5.51 8.30 2.30
N ALA A 73 5.60 9.61 2.54
CA ALA A 73 5.30 10.62 1.53
C ALA A 73 6.36 10.69 0.42
N GLY A 74 7.58 10.24 0.70
CA GLY A 74 8.72 10.30 -0.21
C GLY A 74 8.64 9.35 -1.40
N PRO A 75 9.33 9.67 -2.51
CA PRO A 75 9.32 8.85 -3.74
C PRO A 75 9.94 7.46 -3.53
N LYS A 76 10.86 7.31 -2.57
CA LYS A 76 11.50 6.02 -2.22
C LYS A 76 10.76 5.25 -1.12
N GLY A 77 9.64 5.79 -0.64
CA GLY A 77 8.88 5.25 0.49
C GLY A 77 7.75 4.29 0.14
N CYS A 78 7.67 3.84 -1.11
CA CYS A 78 6.52 3.08 -1.62
C CYS A 78 6.26 1.78 -0.84
N LEU A 79 7.31 1.07 -0.41
CA LEU A 79 7.20 -0.18 0.35
C LEU A 79 6.62 0.03 1.76
N PRO A 80 7.21 0.84 2.66
CA PRO A 80 6.60 1.09 3.98
C PRO A 80 5.25 1.80 3.88
N ARG A 81 5.03 2.67 2.87
CA ARG A 81 3.72 3.30 2.62
C ARG A 81 2.64 2.27 2.33
N SER A 82 2.86 1.40 1.34
CA SER A 82 1.88 0.39 0.92
C SER A 82 1.60 -0.64 2.02
N LEU A 83 2.64 -1.09 2.74
CA LEU A 83 2.51 -1.97 3.90
C LEU A 83 1.70 -1.31 5.02
N GLY A 84 2.05 -0.07 5.39
CA GLY A 84 1.34 0.67 6.43
C GLY A 84 -0.12 0.91 6.08
N ALA A 85 -0.42 1.23 4.82
CA ALA A 85 -1.80 1.40 4.36
C ALA A 85 -2.60 0.09 4.45
N ALA A 86 -2.02 -1.04 4.06
CA ALA A 86 -2.67 -2.35 4.21
C ALA A 86 -2.92 -2.71 5.69
N LEU A 87 -1.94 -2.49 6.57
CA LEU A 87 -2.08 -2.70 8.02
C LEU A 87 -3.14 -1.77 8.63
N LEU A 88 -3.19 -0.51 8.20
CA LEU A 88 -4.18 0.45 8.68
C LEU A 88 -5.60 0.06 8.26
N CYS A 89 -5.79 -0.37 7.00
CA CYS A 89 -7.06 -0.96 6.55
C CYS A 89 -7.45 -2.17 7.41
N ARG A 90 -6.47 -2.99 7.81
CA ARG A 90 -6.72 -4.18 8.64
C ARG A 90 -7.27 -3.84 10.02
N LEU A 91 -6.82 -2.72 10.61
CA LEU A 91 -7.37 -2.23 11.88
C LEU A 91 -8.85 -1.86 11.79
N THR A 92 -9.33 -1.48 10.59
CA THR A 92 -10.75 -1.16 10.34
C THR A 92 -11.54 -2.33 9.74
N GLY A 93 -11.00 -3.55 9.80
CA GLY A 93 -11.69 -4.76 9.31
C GLY A 93 -11.68 -4.95 7.79
N SER A 94 -10.89 -4.17 7.06
CA SER A 94 -10.79 -4.21 5.60
C SER A 94 -9.39 -4.62 5.14
N TRP A 95 -9.27 -5.16 3.92
CA TRP A 95 -7.97 -5.53 3.35
C TRP A 95 -7.90 -5.13 1.87
N PRO A 96 -6.97 -4.26 1.47
CA PRO A 96 -6.68 -4.04 0.06
C PRO A 96 -5.79 -5.16 -0.47
N THR A 97 -5.70 -5.34 -1.78
CA THR A 97 -4.65 -6.17 -2.35
C THR A 97 -3.33 -5.42 -2.24
N TRP A 98 -2.40 -5.94 -1.45
CA TRP A 98 -1.04 -5.39 -1.41
C TRP A 98 -0.22 -5.98 -2.54
N CYS A 99 0.48 -5.14 -3.31
CA CYS A 99 1.20 -5.52 -4.51
C CYS A 99 2.65 -4.99 -4.51
N THR A 100 3.55 -5.75 -5.12
CA THR A 100 4.86 -5.26 -5.58
C THR A 100 5.10 -5.69 -7.01
N GLY A 101 5.89 -4.90 -7.75
CA GLY A 101 6.06 -5.10 -9.17
C GLY A 101 7.00 -4.08 -9.79
N ALA A 102 6.80 -3.81 -11.07
CA ALA A 102 7.56 -2.79 -11.79
C ALA A 102 6.71 -2.07 -12.82
N SER A 103 7.16 -0.90 -13.26
CA SER A 103 6.60 -0.20 -14.41
C SER A 103 6.73 -1.04 -15.68
N VAL A 104 5.67 -1.08 -16.49
CA VAL A 104 5.67 -1.78 -17.80
C VAL A 104 6.28 -0.93 -18.92
N VAL A 105 6.32 0.39 -18.71
CA VAL A 105 6.97 1.33 -19.62
C VAL A 105 8.32 1.83 -19.05
N PRO A 106 9.32 2.10 -19.90
CA PRO A 106 10.59 2.67 -19.46
C PRO A 106 10.42 4.04 -18.77
N PRO A 107 11.29 4.37 -17.79
CA PRO A 107 12.34 3.53 -17.23
C PRO A 107 11.79 2.43 -16.31
N PHE A 108 12.52 1.31 -16.20
CA PHE A 108 12.20 0.23 -15.25
C PHE A 108 12.33 0.74 -13.81
N ASN A 109 11.24 0.68 -13.06
CA ASN A 109 11.21 1.06 -11.66
C ASN A 109 10.47 0.00 -10.86
N ALA A 110 11.15 -0.61 -9.89
CA ALA A 110 10.50 -1.44 -8.90
C ALA A 110 9.58 -0.59 -8.02
N HIS A 111 8.36 -1.08 -7.78
CA HIS A 111 7.34 -0.34 -7.04
C HIS A 111 6.52 -1.24 -6.12
N ALA A 112 5.93 -0.63 -5.09
CA ALA A 112 5.02 -1.28 -4.17
C ALA A 112 3.79 -0.39 -3.96
N TRP A 113 2.60 -0.97 -4.09
CA TRP A 113 1.33 -0.24 -4.04
C TRP A 113 0.24 -1.10 -3.39
N ILE A 114 -0.94 -0.51 -3.21
CA ILE A 114 -2.15 -1.22 -2.83
C ILE A 114 -3.19 -1.03 -3.91
N GLU A 115 -4.06 -2.03 -4.05
CA GLU A 115 -5.19 -2.01 -4.96
C GLU A 115 -6.48 -2.28 -4.21
N ALA A 116 -7.54 -1.63 -4.66
CA ALA A 116 -8.89 -1.87 -4.22
C ALA A 116 -9.81 -1.67 -5.42
N GLU A 117 -10.88 -2.45 -5.52
CA GLU A 117 -11.81 -2.41 -6.65
C GLU A 117 -11.10 -2.59 -8.02
N GLY A 118 -10.05 -3.41 -8.05
CA GLY A 118 -9.35 -3.78 -9.29
C GLY A 118 -8.30 -2.78 -9.80
N ARG A 119 -8.07 -1.65 -9.10
CA ARG A 119 -7.18 -0.58 -9.56
C ARG A 119 -6.12 -0.15 -8.53
N PRO A 120 -4.95 0.36 -8.97
CA PRO A 120 -3.95 0.97 -8.09
C PRO A 120 -4.48 2.21 -7.37
N ILE A 121 -4.14 2.37 -6.09
CA ILE A 121 -4.66 3.47 -5.27
C ILE A 121 -3.61 4.57 -5.07
N GLY A 122 -3.92 5.76 -5.60
CA GLY A 122 -3.17 6.99 -5.34
C GLY A 122 -1.83 7.08 -6.06
N GLU A 123 -1.61 6.29 -7.11
CA GLU A 123 -0.33 6.29 -7.83
C GLU A 123 -0.27 7.32 -8.97
N GLY A 124 -1.40 7.93 -9.36
CA GLY A 124 -1.41 9.03 -10.36
C GLY A 124 -1.00 8.59 -11.77
N VAL A 125 -1.08 7.29 -12.05
CA VAL A 125 -0.76 6.64 -13.33
C VAL A 125 -1.94 5.78 -13.79
N PRO A 126 -2.02 5.43 -15.08
CA PRO A 126 -3.01 4.48 -15.59
C PRO A 126 -3.01 3.14 -14.84
N ASP A 127 -4.15 2.45 -14.83
CA ASP A 127 -4.36 1.22 -14.05
C ASP A 127 -3.46 0.05 -14.52
N ASP A 128 -3.00 0.07 -15.77
CA ASP A 128 -2.13 -0.93 -16.41
C ASP A 128 -0.63 -0.56 -16.34
N TYR A 129 -0.28 0.55 -15.70
CA TYR A 129 1.10 1.06 -15.66
C TYR A 129 2.07 0.13 -14.92
N PHE A 130 1.58 -0.63 -13.94
CA PHE A 130 2.40 -1.56 -13.16
C PHE A 130 2.02 -3.01 -13.41
N THR A 131 3.03 -3.86 -13.62
CA THR A 131 2.84 -5.31 -13.63
C THR A 131 3.13 -5.91 -12.25
N ARG A 132 2.26 -6.79 -11.75
CA ARG A 132 2.37 -7.43 -10.43
C ARG A 132 3.38 -8.57 -10.47
N LEU A 133 4.36 -8.54 -9.56
CA LEU A 133 5.27 -9.66 -9.30
C LEU A 133 4.84 -10.45 -8.05
N LEU A 134 4.31 -9.76 -7.04
CA LEU A 134 3.79 -10.35 -5.82
C LEU A 134 2.51 -9.63 -5.42
N ALA A 135 1.48 -10.39 -5.05
CA ALA A 135 0.21 -9.85 -4.59
C ALA A 135 -0.31 -10.63 -3.38
N VAL A 136 -0.90 -9.92 -2.42
CA VAL A 136 -1.59 -10.49 -1.26
C VAL A 136 -2.97 -9.82 -1.12
N GLY A 137 -3.95 -10.38 -1.83
CA GLY A 137 -5.35 -9.93 -1.82
C GLY A 137 -6.15 -10.37 -0.60
N PRO A 138 -7.42 -9.97 -0.46
CA PRO A 138 -8.38 -10.58 0.46
C PRO A 138 -8.48 -12.11 0.27
N VAL A 139 -8.89 -12.85 1.31
CA VAL A 139 -8.98 -14.32 1.24
C VAL A 139 -9.95 -14.80 0.15
N THR A 140 -11.03 -14.07 -0.07
CA THR A 140 -12.03 -14.35 -1.12
C THR A 140 -11.60 -13.92 -2.53
N ALA A 141 -10.59 -13.05 -2.64
CA ALA A 141 -10.14 -12.46 -3.91
C ALA A 141 -9.03 -13.29 -4.59
N ASN A 142 -8.67 -14.46 -4.06
CA ASN A 142 -7.55 -15.25 -4.58
C ASN A 142 -7.90 -16.07 -5.84
N ARG A 143 -8.72 -15.51 -6.75
CA ARG A 143 -8.86 -16.01 -8.12
C ARG A 143 -7.95 -15.14 -8.99
N PRO A 144 -6.85 -15.68 -9.55
CA PRO A 144 -6.11 -14.95 -10.59
C PRO A 144 -7.06 -14.65 -11.76
N PRO A 145 -6.90 -13.53 -12.48
CA PRO A 145 -7.62 -13.34 -13.74
C PRO A 145 -7.34 -14.57 -14.62
N GLY A 146 -8.41 -15.21 -15.09
CA GLY A 146 -8.29 -16.30 -16.06
C GLY A 146 -7.62 -15.79 -17.35
N PRO A 147 -7.04 -16.70 -18.14
CA PRO A 147 -6.39 -16.34 -19.40
C PRO A 147 -7.32 -15.58 -20.35
#